data_AF-A0A6J7A5P7-F1
#
_entry.id   AF-A0A6J7A5P7-F1
#
_cell.length_a   1.000
_cell.length_b   1.000
_cell.length_c   1.000
_cell.angle_alpha   90.00
_cell.angle_beta   90.00
_cell.angle_gamma   90.00
#
_symmetry.space_group_name_H-M   'P 1'
#
loop_
_entity.id
_entity.type
_entity.pdbx_description
1 polymer ?
#
loop_
_entity_poly.entity_id
_entity_poly.type
_entity_poly.pdbx_seq_one_letter_code
_entity_poly.pdbx_strand_id
1 'polypeptide(L)'
;MNKGGERSGYALGVNIEEFYSEDERRRASREIEFGRDWRDANNVRYELSWVEDTGEMYLMREPVPGAYEDPFGDIIVGKDDVEDLVVRPLGVVTTHERVEEILVGWPDAMAADQGVEWLAATLRAAGVVS
;
A
#
# COMPACT_ATOMS: atom_id res chain seq x y z
N MET A 1 23.43 -27.58 -4.42
CA MET A 1 22.16 -28.13 -4.95
C MET A 1 21.08 -27.10 -4.72
N ASN A 2 20.50 -26.58 -5.81
CA ASN A 2 19.44 -25.57 -5.83
C ASN A 2 18.06 -26.19 -5.52
N LYS A 3 17.27 -25.48 -4.72
CA LYS A 3 15.80 -25.29 -4.83
C LYS A 3 15.56 -23.92 -4.16
N GLY A 4 15.45 -22.80 -4.88
CA GLY A 4 14.32 -22.52 -5.77
C GLY A 4 13.12 -22.05 -4.95
N GLY A 5 13.30 -21.01 -4.12
CA GLY A 5 12.19 -20.31 -3.46
C GLY A 5 11.59 -19.34 -4.47
N GLU A 6 10.35 -19.62 -4.85
CA GLU A 6 9.57 -18.91 -5.84
C GLU A 6 9.53 -17.42 -5.50
N ARG A 7 10.06 -16.58 -6.40
CA ARG A 7 9.83 -15.15 -6.36
C ARG A 7 8.35 -14.94 -6.68
N SER A 8 7.54 -14.80 -5.63
CA SER A 8 6.17 -14.33 -5.76
C SER A 8 6.18 -13.03 -6.57
N GLY A 9 5.40 -12.98 -7.64
CA GLY A 9 5.38 -11.93 -8.66
C GLY A 9 4.78 -10.59 -8.20
N TYR A 10 5.06 -10.15 -6.97
CA TYR A 10 4.76 -8.79 -6.54
C TYR A 10 5.93 -7.90 -6.97
N ALA A 11 5.73 -7.06 -7.98
CA ALA A 11 6.67 -5.96 -8.26
C ALA A 11 6.96 -5.21 -6.95
N LEU A 12 8.25 -5.15 -6.63
CA LEU A 12 8.82 -4.82 -5.32
C LEU A 12 8.26 -3.49 -4.78
N GLY A 13 7.68 -3.51 -3.58
CA GLY A 13 7.39 -2.27 -2.86
C GLY A 13 8.69 -1.56 -2.44
N VAL A 14 8.61 -0.25 -2.23
CA VAL A 14 9.72 0.60 -1.77
C VAL A 14 9.49 0.99 -0.32
N ASN A 15 10.56 1.36 0.39
CA ASN A 15 10.42 1.93 1.71
C ASN A 15 9.72 3.30 1.63
N ILE A 16 8.89 3.65 2.63
CA ILE A 16 8.13 4.90 2.62
C ILE A 16 9.02 6.16 2.68
N GLU A 17 10.13 6.13 3.42
CA GLU A 17 11.06 7.26 3.49
C GLU A 17 11.81 7.45 2.18
N GLU A 18 12.17 6.34 1.51
CA GLU A 18 12.73 6.37 0.16
C GLU A 18 11.73 7.01 -0.81
N PHE A 19 10.47 6.57 -0.80
CA PHE A 19 9.39 7.19 -1.58
C PHE A 19 9.28 8.69 -1.29
N TYR A 20 9.25 9.14 -0.04
CA TYR A 20 9.19 10.57 0.25
C TYR A 20 10.46 11.35 -0.12
N SER A 21 11.63 10.69 -0.16
CA SER A 21 12.90 11.35 -0.47
C SER A 21 13.10 11.66 -1.95
N GLU A 22 12.43 10.92 -2.84
CA GLU A 22 12.54 11.12 -4.28
C GLU A 22 11.84 12.40 -4.77
N ASP A 23 10.78 12.84 -4.09
CA ASP A 23 10.06 14.08 -4.40
C ASP A 23 9.60 14.77 -3.11
N GLU A 24 10.28 15.86 -2.74
CA GLU A 24 9.99 16.64 -1.53
C GLU A 24 8.56 17.18 -1.49
N ARG A 25 7.90 17.34 -2.65
CA ARG A 25 6.48 17.75 -2.71
C ARG A 25 5.59 16.74 -2.01
N ARG A 26 5.94 15.45 -2.02
CA ARG A 26 5.16 14.40 -1.34
C ARG A 26 5.03 14.68 0.16
N ARG A 27 6.12 15.05 0.84
CA ARG A 27 6.09 15.36 2.29
C ARG A 27 5.35 16.64 2.64
N ALA A 28 5.38 17.63 1.76
CA ALA A 28 4.76 18.92 1.99
C ALA A 28 3.28 18.95 1.59
N SER A 29 2.84 17.96 0.82
CA SER A 29 1.49 17.89 0.28
C SER A 29 0.50 17.29 1.26
N ARG A 30 -0.78 17.57 1.00
CA ARG A 30 -1.87 16.89 1.65
C ARG A 30 -2.01 15.48 1.06
N GLU A 31 -2.11 14.50 1.95
CA GLU A 31 -2.50 13.15 1.60
C GLU A 31 -3.98 12.94 1.84
N ILE A 32 -4.64 12.28 0.89
CA ILE A 32 -6.04 11.92 0.95
C ILE A 32 -6.13 10.40 0.99
N GLU A 33 -6.68 9.89 2.10
CA GLU A 33 -6.87 8.47 2.34
C GLU A 33 -8.16 7.97 1.67
N PHE A 34 -8.06 6.87 0.93
CA PHE A 34 -9.16 6.14 0.30
C PHE A 34 -9.30 4.74 0.93
N GLY A 35 -9.34 4.70 2.26
CA GLY A 35 -9.55 3.48 3.04
C GLY A 35 -8.28 2.78 3.48
N ARG A 36 -8.37 2.12 4.64
CA ARG A 36 -7.24 1.50 5.36
C ARG A 36 -7.34 0.00 5.55
N ASP A 37 -8.45 -0.59 5.10
CA ASP A 37 -8.77 -2.00 5.30
C ASP A 37 -8.82 -2.78 3.99
N TRP A 38 -8.06 -2.36 2.98
CA TRP A 38 -7.94 -3.10 1.73
C TRP A 38 -7.23 -4.43 1.99
N ARG A 39 -7.81 -5.54 1.52
CA ARG A 39 -7.24 -6.88 1.75
C ARG A 39 -6.89 -7.57 0.44
N ASP A 40 -5.75 -8.25 0.42
CA ASP A 40 -5.37 -9.15 -0.68
C ASP A 40 -5.88 -10.58 -0.44
N ALA A 41 -5.55 -11.50 -1.35
CA ALA A 41 -5.89 -12.93 -1.23
C ALA A 41 -5.25 -13.63 -0.01
N ASN A 42 -4.20 -13.06 0.57
CA ASN A 42 -3.53 -13.58 1.76
C ASN A 42 -4.04 -12.90 3.05
N ASN A 43 -5.10 -12.09 2.95
CA ASN A 43 -5.66 -11.30 4.03
C ASN A 43 -4.67 -10.28 4.64
N VAL A 44 -3.66 -9.87 3.87
CA VAL A 44 -2.76 -8.77 4.23
C VAL A 44 -3.51 -7.46 4.05
N ARG A 45 -3.42 -6.58 5.05
CA ARG A 45 -4.09 -5.29 5.06
C ARG A 45 -3.22 -4.19 4.44
N TYR A 46 -3.88 -3.31 3.69
CA TYR A 46 -3.28 -2.16 3.04
C TYR A 46 -4.14 -0.91 3.22
N GLU A 47 -3.46 0.23 3.21
CA GLU A 47 -4.02 1.56 3.12
C GLU A 47 -3.76 2.16 1.74
N LEU A 48 -4.78 2.81 1.17
CA LEU A 48 -4.67 3.51 -0.11
C LEU A 48 -4.66 5.02 0.13
N SER A 49 -3.63 5.68 -0.39
CA SER A 49 -3.48 7.14 -0.25
C SER A 49 -3.14 7.80 -1.59
N TRP A 50 -3.56 9.05 -1.73
CA TRP A 50 -3.27 9.92 -2.87
C TRP A 50 -2.63 11.22 -2.42
N VAL A 51 -1.53 11.61 -3.07
CA VAL A 51 -0.77 12.82 -2.77
C VAL A 51 -1.25 13.96 -3.67
N GLU A 52 -1.77 15.05 -3.10
CA GLU A 52 -2.45 16.12 -3.85
C GLU A 52 -1.55 16.86 -4.84
N ASP A 53 -0.30 17.12 -4.48
CA ASP A 53 0.63 17.95 -5.27
C ASP A 53 1.27 17.17 -6.43
N THR A 54 1.43 15.85 -6.28
CA THR A 54 2.05 15.00 -7.29
C THR A 54 1.03 14.19 -8.08
N GLY A 55 -0.17 14.04 -7.55
CA GLY A 55 -1.20 13.16 -8.09
C GLY A 55 -0.91 11.68 -7.88
N GLU A 56 0.13 11.32 -7.11
CA GLU A 56 0.55 9.93 -6.98
C GLU A 56 -0.36 9.17 -6.03
N MET A 57 -0.77 7.98 -6.47
CA MET A 57 -1.44 7.00 -5.64
C MET A 57 -0.43 5.96 -5.16
N TYR A 58 -0.55 5.53 -3.90
CA TYR A 58 0.23 4.40 -3.39
C TYR A 58 -0.59 3.54 -2.43
N LEU A 59 -0.25 2.25 -2.36
CA LEU A 59 -0.70 1.35 -1.30
C LEU A 59 0.38 1.21 -0.24
N MET A 60 0.08 1.52 1.01
CA MET A 60 0.93 1.17 2.14
C MET A 60 0.49 -0.18 2.69
N ARG A 61 1.43 -1.11 2.84
CA ARG A 61 1.17 -2.36 3.57
C ARG A 61 1.22 -2.06 5.06
N GLU A 62 0.21 -2.52 5.80
CA GLU A 62 0.29 -2.43 7.27
C GLU A 62 1.48 -3.28 7.77
N PRO A 63 2.37 -2.72 8.61
CA PRO A 63 3.45 -3.49 9.21
C PRO A 63 2.84 -4.58 10.09
N VAL A 64 3.39 -5.80 9.99
CA VAL A 64 3.07 -6.86 10.93
C VAL A 64 4.12 -6.73 12.05
N PRO A 65 3.75 -6.35 13.28
CA PRO A 65 4.72 -6.19 14.34
C PRO A 65 5.50 -7.50 14.52
N GLY A 66 6.82 -7.43 14.40
CA GLY A 66 7.66 -8.60 14.65
C GLY A 66 7.57 -8.99 16.11
N ALA A 67 6.99 -10.15 16.43
CA ALA A 67 6.99 -10.67 17.79
C ALA A 67 8.11 -11.70 17.95
N TYR A 68 8.92 -11.56 19.00
CA TYR A 68 9.88 -12.58 19.39
C TYR A 68 9.70 -12.95 20.86
N GLU A 69 9.92 -14.22 21.17
CA GLU A 69 9.95 -14.72 22.54
C GLU A 69 11.39 -14.56 23.07
N ASP A 70 11.52 -13.93 24.23
CA ASP A 70 12.82 -13.82 24.89
C ASP A 70 13.20 -15.13 25.62
N PRO A 71 14.43 -15.28 26.12
CA PRO A 71 14.84 -16.49 26.84
C PRO A 71 14.08 -16.78 28.15
N PHE A 72 13.25 -15.84 28.62
CA PHE A 72 12.43 -15.97 29.82
C PHE A 72 10.95 -16.25 29.52
N GLY A 73 10.58 -16.32 28.24
CA GLY A 73 9.22 -16.63 27.77
C GLY A 73 8.33 -15.40 27.60
N ASP A 74 8.87 -14.19 27.70
CA ASP A 74 8.12 -12.97 27.44
C ASP A 74 8.01 -12.73 25.93
N ILE A 75 6.80 -12.45 25.45
CA ILE A 75 6.57 -12.02 24.07
C ILE A 75 6.89 -10.53 23.97
N ILE A 76 7.98 -10.21 23.27
CA ILE A 76 8.35 -8.83 22.95
C ILE A 76 7.82 -8.52 21.55
N VAL A 77 6.92 -7.55 21.50
CA VAL A 77 6.44 -6.96 20.24
C VAL A 77 7.45 -5.89 19.84
N GLY A 78 8.14 -6.10 18.72
CA GLY A 78 8.98 -5.11 18.07
C GLY A 78 8.16 -3.87 17.75
N LYS A 79 8.78 -2.69 17.87
CA LYS A 79 8.12 -1.45 17.44
C LYS A 79 7.96 -1.48 15.93
N ASP A 80 6.82 -0.99 15.45
CA ASP A 80 6.63 -0.67 14.04
C ASP A 80 7.54 0.52 13.72
N ASP A 81 8.80 0.25 13.39
CA ASP A 81 9.71 1.29 12.93
C ASP A 81 9.22 1.75 11.56
N VAL A 82 9.09 3.07 11.38
CA VAL A 82 8.66 3.69 10.11
C VAL A 82 9.56 3.23 8.94
N GLU A 83 10.79 2.83 9.25
CA GLU A 83 11.77 2.23 8.34
C GLU A 83 11.34 0.87 7.76
N ASP A 84 10.35 0.20 8.34
CA ASP A 84 9.80 -1.08 7.84
C ASP A 84 8.51 -0.89 7.03
N LEU A 85 8.01 0.35 6.89
CA LEU A 85 6.83 0.63 6.08
C LEU A 85 7.15 0.50 4.60
N VAL A 86 6.47 -0.44 3.94
CA VAL A 86 6.58 -0.69 2.52
C VAL A 86 5.37 -0.12 1.80
N VAL A 87 5.64 0.80 0.86
CA VAL A 87 4.64 1.36 -0.03
C VAL A 87 4.81 0.84 -1.45
N ARG A 88 3.70 0.78 -2.18
CA ARG A 88 3.66 0.43 -3.59
C ARG A 88 3.04 1.58 -4.37
N PRO A 89 3.85 2.37 -5.10
CA PRO A 89 3.33 3.34 -6.04
C PRO A 89 2.44 2.66 -7.07
N LEU A 90 1.24 3.22 -7.28
CA LEU A 90 0.22 2.72 -8.19
C LEU A 90 0.10 3.59 -9.45
N GLY A 91 0.84 4.70 -9.55
CA GLY A 91 0.76 5.61 -10.69
C GLY A 91 0.11 6.93 -10.33
N VAL A 92 -0.19 7.73 -11.35
CA VAL A 92 -0.56 9.15 -11.19
C VAL A 92 -1.98 9.40 -11.69
N VAL A 93 -2.78 10.05 -10.85
CA VAL A 93 -4.09 10.62 -11.17
C VAL A 93 -4.05 12.09 -10.78
N THR A 94 -4.17 12.99 -11.77
CA THR A 94 -3.81 14.40 -11.59
C THR A 94 -4.79 15.21 -10.75
N THR A 95 -6.01 14.74 -10.52
CA THR A 95 -7.02 15.47 -9.73
C THR A 95 -7.74 14.56 -8.76
N HIS A 96 -8.09 15.11 -7.60
CA HIS A 96 -8.88 14.41 -6.59
C HIS A 96 -10.23 13.92 -7.14
N GLU A 97 -10.92 14.78 -7.90
CA GLU A 97 -12.19 14.45 -8.57
C GLU A 97 -12.06 13.21 -9.45
N ARG A 98 -10.94 13.09 -10.18
CA ARG A 98 -10.69 11.93 -11.04
C ARG A 98 -10.43 10.67 -10.22
N VAL A 99 -9.78 10.78 -9.05
CA VAL A 99 -9.63 9.65 -8.13
C VAL A 99 -11.00 9.19 -7.63
N GLU A 100 -11.86 10.11 -7.20
CA GLU A 100 -13.22 9.78 -6.76
C GLU A 100 -14.05 9.11 -7.86
N GLU A 101 -13.95 9.58 -9.11
CA GLU A 101 -14.60 8.96 -10.27
C GLU A 101 -14.10 7.54 -10.55
N ILE A 102 -12.79 7.32 -10.47
CA ILE A 102 -12.20 6.00 -10.71
C ILE A 102 -12.60 5.04 -9.60
N LEU A 103 -12.60 5.51 -8.35
CA LEU A 103 -12.87 4.73 -7.15
C LEU A 103 -14.36 4.72 -6.76
N VAL A 104 -15.29 4.99 -7.67
CA VAL A 104 -16.72 4.89 -7.37
C VAL A 104 -17.06 3.50 -6.81
N GLY A 105 -17.66 3.48 -5.62
CA GLY A 105 -18.00 2.23 -4.90
C GLY A 105 -16.85 1.59 -4.11
N TRP A 106 -15.73 2.28 -3.94
CA TRP A 106 -14.59 1.74 -3.20
C TRP A 106 -14.89 1.29 -1.76
N PRO A 107 -15.81 1.90 -0.97
CA PRO A 107 -16.05 1.42 0.39
C PRO A 107 -16.59 -0.02 0.43
N ASP A 108 -17.45 -0.38 -0.52
CA ASP A 108 -17.99 -1.74 -0.64
C ASP A 108 -16.91 -2.72 -1.13
N ALA A 109 -16.06 -2.28 -2.07
CA ALA A 109 -14.95 -3.08 -2.58
C ALA A 109 -13.88 -3.33 -1.51
N MET A 110 -13.58 -2.34 -0.67
CA MET A 110 -12.67 -2.48 0.47
C MET A 110 -13.22 -3.47 1.50
N ALA A 111 -14.53 -3.46 1.74
CA ALA A 111 -15.18 -4.39 2.66
C ALA A 111 -15.27 -5.83 2.14
N ALA A 112 -15.03 -6.04 0.84
CA ALA A 112 -15.06 -7.36 0.22
C ALA A 112 -13.76 -8.14 0.45
N ASP A 113 -13.86 -9.46 0.35
CA ASP A 113 -12.68 -10.32 0.28
C ASP A 113 -11.90 -9.99 -1.00
N GLN A 114 -10.58 -9.84 -0.87
CA GLN A 114 -9.68 -9.53 -1.99
C GLN A 114 -9.92 -8.15 -2.64
N GLY A 115 -10.34 -7.14 -1.86
CA GLY A 115 -10.52 -5.77 -2.33
C GLY A 115 -9.33 -5.18 -3.10
N VAL A 116 -8.09 -5.61 -2.81
CA VAL A 116 -6.89 -5.19 -3.56
C VAL A 116 -6.95 -5.63 -5.03
N GLU A 117 -7.56 -6.79 -5.35
CA GLU A 117 -7.71 -7.26 -6.73
C GLU A 117 -8.73 -6.40 -7.49
N TRP A 118 -9.82 -6.01 -6.83
CA TRP A 118 -10.76 -5.03 -7.38
C TRP A 118 -10.05 -3.71 -7.68
N LEU A 119 -9.28 -3.19 -6.72
CA LEU A 119 -8.54 -1.94 -6.87
C LEU A 119 -7.57 -2.01 -8.06
N ALA A 120 -6.80 -3.09 -8.17
CA ALA A 120 -5.87 -3.29 -9.27
C ALA A 120 -6.60 -3.36 -10.64
N ALA A 121 -7.74 -4.04 -10.71
CA ALA A 121 -8.55 -4.10 -11.93
C ALA A 121 -9.13 -2.73 -12.30
N THR A 122 -9.66 -2.00 -11.33
CA THR A 122 -10.22 -0.65 -11.50
C THR A 122 -9.16 0.34 -12.01
N LEU A 123 -7.97 0.35 -11.40
CA LEU A 123 -6.88 1.23 -11.83
C LEU A 123 -6.32 0.85 -13.22
N ARG A 124 -6.27 -0.45 -13.56
CA ARG A 124 -5.91 -0.90 -14.92
C ARG A 124 -6.94 -0.43 -15.95
N ALA A 125 -8.22 -0.59 -15.66
CA ALA A 125 -9.29 -0.16 -16.55
C ALA A 125 -9.28 1.37 -16.76
N ALA A 126 -8.86 2.13 -15.75
CA ALA A 126 -8.67 3.57 -15.83
C ALA A 126 -7.35 4.01 -16.50
N GLY A 127 -6.45 3.08 -16.83
CA GLY A 127 -5.14 3.37 -17.42
C GLY A 127 -4.11 3.96 -16.46
N VAL A 128 -4.31 3.81 -15.15
CA VAL A 128 -3.43 4.35 -14.10
C VAL A 128 -2.21 3.45 -13.86
N VAL A 129 -2.43 2.13 -13.89
CA VAL A 129 -1.39 1.10 -13.85
C VAL A 129 -1.32 0.37 -15.18
N SER A 130 -0.12 0.04 -15.64
CA SER A 130 0.14 -0.78 -16.84
C SER A 130 0.36 -2.24 -16.51
#